data_AF-A0A8D0VZ98-F1
#
_entry.id   AF-A0A8D0VZ98-F1
#
_cell.length_a   1.000
_cell.length_b   1.000
_cell.length_c   1.000
_cell.angle_alpha   90.00
_cell.angle_beta   90.00
_cell.angle_gamma   90.00
#
_symmetry.space_group_name_H-M   'P 1'
#
loop_
_entity.id
_entity.type
_entity.pdbx_description
1 polymer ?
#
loop_
_entity_poly.entity_id
_entity_poly.type
_entity_poly.pdbx_seq_one_letter_code
_entity_poly.pdbx_strand_id
1 'polypeptide(L)'
;MDLLTFNQFAVLLWKNFTLKRRQFFNLMLEILAALVFPVMLLLFRSVVTITAIGPYNFTSQPISTLPSFLKNAEEWKLVYVPSNVDVLKDITENVKRNLNIIQGFSSETEFEKHIKHDFDSEKVLAAIVFDYDFKNSSDPLPLQVKYRLRFSGIERTVLWPDRQGWKTSLLFPNFPSGGPRNPSYQDGGSPGEQILMHTYCVIAVAY
;
A
#
# COMPACT_ATOMS: atom_id res chain seq x y z
N MET A 1 -2.69 54.78 39.54
CA MET A 1 -3.76 53.93 40.09
C MET A 1 -3.84 54.23 41.57
N ASP A 2 -5.00 54.65 42.05
CA ASP A 2 -5.13 55.18 43.40
C ASP A 2 -4.93 54.09 44.46
N LEU A 3 -4.19 54.39 45.52
CA LEU A 3 -3.88 53.48 46.63
C LEU A 3 -5.18 52.89 47.26
N LEU A 4 -6.27 53.64 47.14
CA LEU A 4 -7.62 53.26 47.55
C LEU A 4 -8.18 52.08 46.72
N THR A 5 -7.99 52.09 45.40
CA THR A 5 -8.52 51.03 44.51
C THR A 5 -7.75 49.73 44.69
N PHE A 6 -6.45 49.82 45.00
CA PHE A 6 -5.64 48.65 45.36
C PHE A 6 -6.09 48.01 46.68
N ASN A 7 -6.38 48.83 47.71
CA ASN A 7 -6.90 48.33 48.98
C ASN A 7 -8.28 47.67 48.82
N GLN A 8 -9.15 48.23 47.99
CA GLN A 8 -10.45 47.62 47.64
C GLN A 8 -10.25 46.27 46.92
N PHE A 9 -9.33 46.22 45.95
CA PHE A 9 -8.99 44.98 45.25
C PHE A 9 -8.44 43.91 46.19
N ALA A 10 -7.55 44.28 47.12
CA ALA A 10 -7.00 43.36 48.11
C ALA A 10 -8.09 42.78 49.04
N VAL A 11 -9.05 43.60 49.48
CA VAL A 11 -10.20 43.14 50.29
C VAL A 11 -11.09 42.20 49.49
N LEU A 12 -11.33 42.48 48.20
CA LEU A 12 -12.09 41.59 47.32
C LEU A 12 -11.38 40.26 47.08
N LEU A 13 -10.05 40.26 46.87
CA LEU A 13 -9.25 39.05 46.77
C LEU A 13 -9.29 38.24 48.07
N TRP A 14 -9.12 38.89 49.22
CA TRP A 14 -9.20 38.24 50.53
C TRP A 14 -10.56 37.59 50.76
N LYS A 15 -11.64 38.29 50.42
CA LYS A 15 -13.01 37.77 50.49
C LYS A 15 -13.18 36.55 49.58
N ASN A 16 -12.80 36.65 48.31
CA ASN A 16 -12.92 35.55 47.34
C ASN A 16 -12.05 34.35 47.71
N PHE A 17 -10.82 34.57 48.18
CA PHE A 17 -9.92 33.54 48.66
C PHE A 17 -10.50 32.81 49.88
N THR A 18 -11.04 33.56 50.85
CA THR A 18 -11.68 32.99 52.04
C THR A 18 -12.93 32.17 51.67
N LEU A 19 -13.70 32.62 50.67
CA LEU A 19 -14.87 31.89 50.16
C LEU A 19 -14.47 30.56 49.50
N LYS A 20 -13.48 30.59 48.59
CA LYS A 20 -12.91 29.40 47.94
C LYS A 20 -12.29 28.43 48.96
N ARG A 21 -11.60 28.94 50.00
CA ARG A 21 -11.01 28.13 51.08
C ARG A 21 -12.05 27.37 51.90
N ARG A 22 -13.23 27.95 52.12
CA ARG A 22 -14.34 27.28 52.83
C ARG A 22 -15.01 26.20 51.98
N GLN A 23 -14.87 26.24 50.66
CA GLN A 23 -15.31 25.20 49.72
C GLN A 23 -14.15 24.30 49.29
N PHE A 24 -13.38 23.81 50.26
CA PHE A 24 -12.19 22.98 50.02
C PHE A 24 -12.44 21.77 49.12
N PHE A 25 -13.59 21.09 49.29
CA PHE A 25 -13.98 19.95 48.45
C PHE A 25 -14.14 20.32 46.97
N ASN A 26 -14.74 21.48 46.67
CA ASN A 26 -14.91 21.95 45.29
C ASN A 26 -13.56 22.30 44.66
N LEU A 27 -12.68 22.95 45.42
CA LEU A 27 -11.32 23.29 44.96
C LEU A 27 -10.49 22.04 44.68
N MET A 28 -10.59 21.01 45.52
CA MET A 28 -9.93 19.72 45.29
C MET A 28 -10.44 19.00 44.04
N LEU A 29 -11.76 18.98 43.82
CA LEU A 29 -12.34 18.41 42.60
C LEU A 29 -11.90 19.17 41.34
N GLU A 30 -11.81 20.50 41.40
CA GLU A 30 -11.38 21.35 40.29
C GLU A 30 -9.91 21.11 39.91
N ILE A 31 -9.02 20.98 40.91
CA ILE A 31 -7.61 20.62 40.68
C ILE A 31 -7.50 19.19 40.14
N LEU A 32 -8.24 18.24 40.72
CA LEU A 32 -8.21 16.85 40.26
C LEU A 32 -8.70 16.75 38.81
N ALA A 33 -9.78 17.44 38.46
CA ALA A 33 -10.32 17.51 37.10
C ALA A 33 -9.28 18.08 36.12
N ALA A 34 -8.56 19.14 36.50
CA ALA A 34 -7.49 19.70 35.69
C ALA A 34 -6.29 18.73 35.51
N LEU A 35 -6.06 17.84 36.48
CA LEU A 35 -4.99 16.85 36.44
C LEU A 35 -5.35 15.56 35.71
N VAL A 36 -6.63 15.22 35.55
CA VAL A 36 -7.05 13.98 34.87
C VAL A 36 -6.47 13.89 33.47
N PHE A 37 -6.60 14.95 32.67
CA PHE A 37 -6.13 14.95 31.29
C PHE A 37 -4.60 14.75 31.13
N PRO A 38 -3.73 15.54 31.79
CA PRO A 38 -2.28 15.33 31.69
C PRO A 38 -1.82 13.99 32.27
N VAL A 39 -2.45 13.50 33.36
CA VAL A 39 -2.13 12.18 33.90
C VAL A 39 -2.49 11.08 32.90
N MET A 40 -3.66 11.16 32.26
CA MET A 40 -4.04 10.22 31.20
C MET A 40 -3.04 10.22 30.04
N LEU A 41 -2.61 11.39 29.57
CA LEU A 41 -1.59 11.48 28.51
C LEU A 41 -0.25 10.85 28.93
N LEU A 42 0.19 11.04 30.17
CA LEU A 42 1.42 10.43 30.69
C LEU A 42 1.29 8.91 30.79
N LEU A 43 0.13 8.40 31.21
CA LEU A 43 -0.15 6.96 31.22
C LEU A 43 -0.12 6.38 29.80
N PHE A 44 -0.79 7.03 28.84
CA PHE A 44 -0.71 6.64 27.43
C PHE A 44 0.73 6.65 26.92
N ARG A 45 1.50 7.69 27.25
CA ARG A 45 2.92 7.78 26.84
C ARG A 45 3.78 6.70 27.49
N SER A 46 3.50 6.32 28.73
CA SER A 46 4.20 5.26 29.44
C SER A 46 3.87 3.87 28.91
N VAL A 47 2.64 3.65 28.42
CA VAL A 47 2.22 2.38 27.81
C VAL A 47 2.77 2.26 26.38
N VAL A 48 2.81 3.37 25.63
CA VAL A 48 3.33 3.42 24.26
C VAL A 48 4.85 3.52 24.28
N THR A 49 5.49 2.36 24.30
CA THR A 49 6.93 2.24 24.04
C THR A 49 7.18 2.45 22.55
N ILE A 50 7.99 3.46 22.20
CA ILE A 50 8.48 3.65 20.83
C ILE A 50 9.77 2.88 20.73
N THR A 51 9.74 1.71 20.10
CA THR A 51 10.96 0.97 19.78
C THR A 51 11.64 1.69 18.62
N ALA A 52 12.88 2.15 18.83
CA ALA A 52 13.73 2.60 17.74
C ALA A 52 14.11 1.36 16.93
N ILE A 53 13.42 1.17 15.82
CA ILE A 53 13.66 0.01 14.97
C ILE A 53 14.95 0.25 14.18
N GLY A 54 15.90 -0.69 14.29
CA GLY A 54 17.23 -0.59 13.69
C GLY A 54 17.23 -0.65 12.15
N PRO A 55 18.41 -0.64 11.52
CA PRO A 55 18.53 -0.71 10.06
C PRO A 55 18.03 -2.06 9.54
N TYR A 56 17.15 -2.02 8.54
CA TYR A 56 16.66 -3.21 7.85
C TYR A 56 17.53 -3.52 6.65
N ASN A 57 18.07 -4.75 6.63
CA ASN A 57 18.79 -5.28 5.49
C ASN A 57 17.94 -6.36 4.82
N PHE A 58 17.41 -6.04 3.63
CA PHE A 58 16.70 -6.99 2.77
C PHE A 58 17.69 -7.59 1.77
N THR A 59 17.57 -8.88 1.51
CA THR A 59 18.39 -9.56 0.49
C THR A 59 17.86 -9.25 -0.90
N SER A 60 18.76 -9.14 -1.87
CA SER A 60 18.36 -8.99 -3.27
C SER A 60 17.56 -10.20 -3.73
N GLN A 61 16.43 -9.95 -4.39
CA GLN A 61 15.63 -10.99 -5.04
C GLN A 61 16.19 -11.32 -6.43
N PRO A 62 16.25 -12.59 -6.83
CA PRO A 62 16.68 -12.97 -8.17
C PRO A 62 15.62 -12.57 -9.22
N ILE A 63 16.05 -11.97 -10.32
CA ILE A 63 15.16 -11.53 -11.43
C ILE A 63 14.93 -12.65 -12.44
N SER A 64 15.90 -13.56 -12.58
CA SER A 64 15.89 -14.62 -13.61
C SER A 64 15.06 -15.86 -13.21
N THR A 65 14.68 -15.97 -11.95
CA THR A 65 13.92 -17.12 -11.43
C THR A 65 12.57 -16.67 -10.93
N LEU A 66 11.57 -17.54 -11.03
CA LEU A 66 10.25 -17.25 -10.49
C LEU A 66 10.35 -17.02 -8.97
N PRO A 67 9.77 -15.93 -8.44
CA PRO A 67 9.78 -15.67 -7.01
C PRO A 67 9.13 -16.79 -6.20
N SER A 68 9.68 -17.08 -5.01
CA SER A 68 9.22 -18.16 -4.13
C SER A 68 7.80 -17.98 -3.60
N PHE A 69 7.25 -16.76 -3.64
CA PHE A 69 5.86 -16.49 -3.25
C PHE A 69 4.85 -17.04 -4.27
N LEU A 70 5.25 -17.26 -5.52
CA LEU A 70 4.41 -17.90 -6.54
C LEU A 70 4.47 -19.41 -6.40
N LYS A 71 3.63 -19.94 -5.50
CA LYS A 71 3.39 -21.38 -5.41
C LYS A 71 2.70 -21.87 -6.68
N ASN A 72 3.04 -23.08 -7.13
CA ASN A 72 2.47 -23.73 -8.32
C ASN A 72 2.60 -22.88 -9.60
N ALA A 73 3.83 -22.59 -10.01
CA ALA A 73 4.17 -21.86 -11.24
C ALA A 73 3.35 -22.27 -12.48
N GLU A 74 3.04 -23.56 -12.59
CA GLU A 74 2.36 -24.16 -13.73
C GLU A 74 0.88 -23.78 -13.84
N GLU A 75 0.28 -23.31 -12.76
CA GLU A 75 -1.12 -22.88 -12.75
C GLU A 75 -1.29 -21.43 -13.20
N TRP A 76 -0.24 -20.61 -13.05
CA TRP A 76 -0.31 -19.18 -13.34
C TRP A 76 -0.29 -18.92 -14.84
N LYS A 77 -1.23 -18.08 -15.28
CA LYS A 77 -1.37 -17.63 -16.67
C LYS A 77 -0.85 -16.20 -16.79
N LEU A 78 0.04 -15.99 -17.75
CA LEU A 78 0.40 -14.65 -18.21
C LEU A 78 -0.47 -14.30 -19.42
N VAL A 79 -0.93 -13.06 -19.49
CA VAL A 79 -1.75 -12.59 -20.59
C VAL A 79 -1.01 -11.53 -21.40
N TYR A 80 -1.22 -11.49 -22.71
CA TYR A 80 -0.72 -10.40 -23.56
C TYR A 80 -1.82 -9.85 -24.48
N VAL A 81 -1.74 -8.55 -24.78
CA VAL A 81 -2.68 -7.82 -25.62
C VAL A 81 -1.91 -6.81 -26.48
N PRO A 82 -2.12 -6.75 -27.82
CA PRO A 82 -3.09 -7.54 -28.58
C PRO A 82 -2.52 -8.84 -29.18
N SER A 83 -3.36 -9.83 -29.45
CA SER A 83 -2.97 -11.15 -29.99
C SER A 83 -2.95 -11.26 -31.52
N ASN A 84 -3.37 -10.20 -32.22
CA ASN A 84 -3.45 -10.13 -33.68
C ASN A 84 -2.10 -9.84 -34.36
N VAL A 85 -1.00 -9.78 -33.59
CA VAL A 85 0.34 -9.42 -34.08
C VAL A 85 1.28 -10.60 -33.95
N ASP A 86 1.88 -11.02 -35.07
CA ASP A 86 2.77 -12.18 -35.15
C ASP A 86 4.06 -11.95 -34.33
N VAL A 87 4.60 -10.73 -34.38
CA VAL A 87 5.84 -10.38 -33.65
C VAL A 87 5.65 -10.49 -32.13
N LEU A 88 4.46 -10.15 -31.62
CA LEU A 88 4.16 -10.30 -30.19
C LEU A 88 4.03 -11.77 -29.79
N LYS A 89 3.52 -12.61 -30.69
CA LYS A 89 3.45 -14.06 -30.48
C LYS A 89 4.85 -14.66 -30.32
N ASP A 90 5.82 -14.26 -31.14
CA ASP A 90 7.20 -14.75 -31.05
C ASP A 90 7.89 -14.37 -29.74
N ILE A 91 7.74 -13.11 -29.31
CA ILE A 91 8.25 -12.65 -27.99
C ILE A 91 7.62 -13.47 -26.88
N THR A 92 6.32 -13.67 -26.99
CA THR A 92 5.55 -14.38 -26.00
C THR A 92 5.93 -15.86 -25.93
N GLU A 93 6.20 -16.50 -27.06
CA GLU A 93 6.72 -17.88 -27.11
C GLU A 93 8.10 -18.01 -26.43
N ASN A 94 8.95 -16.99 -26.51
CA ASN A 94 10.19 -16.96 -25.74
C ASN A 94 9.93 -16.82 -24.23
N VAL A 95 8.97 -15.99 -23.81
CA VAL A 95 8.56 -15.87 -22.41
C VAL A 95 7.91 -17.16 -21.90
N LYS A 96 7.21 -17.90 -22.77
CA LYS A 96 6.55 -19.18 -22.47
C LYS A 96 7.53 -20.24 -21.95
N ARG A 97 8.81 -20.15 -22.34
CA ARG A 97 9.85 -21.06 -21.82
C ARG A 97 10.06 -20.90 -20.31
N ASN A 98 9.75 -19.73 -19.75
CA ASN A 98 9.89 -19.43 -18.32
C ASN A 98 8.55 -19.45 -17.56
N LEU A 99 7.41 -19.26 -18.25
CA LEU A 99 6.06 -19.23 -17.68
C LEU A 99 5.11 -20.13 -18.48
N ASN A 100 4.47 -21.09 -17.82
CA ASN A 100 3.92 -22.27 -18.47
C ASN A 100 2.68 -21.99 -19.36
N ILE A 101 1.86 -20.99 -19.03
CA ILE A 101 0.61 -20.72 -19.75
C ILE A 101 0.56 -19.26 -20.18
N ILE A 102 0.50 -19.05 -21.50
CA ILE A 102 0.29 -17.71 -22.06
C ILE A 102 -0.96 -17.68 -22.93
N GLN A 103 -1.85 -16.75 -22.62
CA GLN A 103 -3.10 -16.51 -23.34
C GLN A 103 -3.11 -15.11 -23.96
N GLY A 104 -3.40 -15.03 -25.25
CA GLY A 104 -3.52 -13.76 -25.96
C GLY A 104 -4.97 -13.33 -26.10
N PHE A 105 -5.24 -12.02 -25.97
CA PHE A 105 -6.55 -11.44 -26.30
C PHE A 105 -6.43 -10.41 -27.42
N SER A 106 -7.46 -10.30 -28.24
CA SER A 106 -7.45 -9.39 -29.38
C SER A 106 -7.50 -7.91 -28.97
N SER A 107 -8.21 -7.62 -27.88
CA SER A 107 -8.45 -6.28 -27.36
C SER A 107 -8.48 -6.25 -25.84
N GLU A 108 -8.19 -5.07 -25.28
CA GLU A 108 -8.30 -4.79 -23.84
C GLU A 108 -9.74 -4.99 -23.34
N THR A 109 -10.75 -4.71 -24.15
CA THR A 109 -12.17 -4.91 -23.78
C THR A 109 -12.54 -6.39 -23.65
N GLU A 110 -11.98 -7.24 -24.51
CA GLU A 110 -12.19 -8.69 -24.46
C GLU A 110 -11.50 -9.29 -23.23
N PHE A 111 -10.27 -8.84 -22.95
CA PHE A 111 -9.55 -9.19 -21.73
C PHE A 111 -10.33 -8.78 -20.47
N GLU A 112 -10.86 -7.56 -20.41
CA GLU A 112 -11.65 -7.11 -19.25
C GLU A 112 -12.93 -7.91 -19.06
N LYS A 113 -13.58 -8.32 -20.16
CA LYS A 113 -14.76 -9.19 -20.11
C LYS A 113 -14.40 -10.56 -19.55
N HIS A 114 -13.29 -11.16 -20.00
CA HIS A 114 -12.79 -12.44 -19.49
C HIS A 114 -12.52 -12.39 -17.98
N ILE A 115 -11.83 -11.35 -17.50
CA ILE A 115 -11.52 -11.21 -16.06
C ILE A 115 -12.78 -11.03 -15.20
N LYS A 116 -13.83 -10.39 -15.73
CA LYS A 116 -15.06 -10.14 -14.97
C LYS A 116 -16.00 -11.36 -14.90
N HIS A 117 -15.98 -12.21 -15.91
CA HIS A 117 -17.01 -13.25 -16.07
C HIS A 117 -16.50 -14.69 -15.96
N ASP A 118 -15.21 -14.95 -16.18
CA ASP A 118 -14.67 -16.31 -16.17
C ASP A 118 -14.00 -16.65 -14.84
N PHE A 119 -14.29 -17.84 -14.32
CA PHE A 119 -13.69 -18.38 -13.09
C PHE A 119 -12.18 -18.64 -13.24
N ASP A 120 -11.75 -18.96 -14.46
CA ASP A 120 -10.34 -19.15 -14.82
C ASP A 120 -9.50 -17.88 -14.69
N SER A 121 -10.16 -16.72 -14.56
CA SER A 121 -9.49 -15.45 -14.33
C SER A 121 -8.68 -15.43 -13.04
N GLU A 122 -9.01 -16.23 -12.03
CA GLU A 122 -8.25 -16.30 -10.77
C GLU A 122 -6.80 -16.75 -10.99
N LYS A 123 -6.53 -17.51 -12.05
CA LYS A 123 -5.19 -18.00 -12.37
C LYS A 123 -4.35 -17.02 -13.19
N VAL A 124 -4.92 -15.88 -13.60
CA VAL A 124 -4.17 -14.84 -14.32
C VAL A 124 -3.33 -14.03 -13.33
N LEU A 125 -2.01 -14.04 -13.54
CA LEU A 125 -1.05 -13.30 -12.71
C LEU A 125 -1.00 -11.82 -13.10
N ALA A 126 -0.73 -11.58 -14.39
CA ALA A 126 -0.62 -10.25 -14.96
C ALA A 126 -0.93 -10.28 -16.46
N ALA A 127 -1.30 -9.12 -17.00
CA ALA A 127 -1.42 -8.90 -18.44
C ALA A 127 -0.41 -7.85 -18.92
N ILE A 128 0.24 -8.13 -20.04
CA ILE A 128 1.12 -7.21 -20.75
C ILE A 128 0.31 -6.55 -21.86
N VAL A 129 0.08 -5.25 -21.75
CA VAL A 129 -0.65 -4.47 -22.74
C VAL A 129 0.35 -3.60 -23.51
N PHE A 130 0.54 -3.91 -24.79
CA PHE A 130 1.39 -3.14 -25.67
C PHE A 130 0.63 -1.90 -26.19
N ASP A 131 1.21 -0.72 -25.99
CA ASP A 131 0.65 0.56 -26.39
C ASP A 131 1.24 0.94 -27.76
N TYR A 132 0.78 0.25 -28.80
CA TYR A 132 1.24 0.46 -30.17
C TYR A 132 0.12 0.17 -31.19
N ASP A 133 -0.03 1.08 -32.15
CA ASP A 133 -1.01 0.98 -33.23
C ASP A 133 -0.46 0.12 -34.38
N PHE A 134 -0.52 -1.20 -34.22
CA PHE A 134 -0.22 -2.14 -35.30
C PHE A 134 -1.26 -1.98 -36.42
N LYS A 135 -0.81 -1.66 -37.64
CA LYS A 135 -1.70 -1.54 -38.81
C LYS A 135 -1.90 -2.89 -39.49
N ASN A 136 -0.85 -3.70 -39.51
CA ASN A 136 -0.88 -5.08 -39.99
C ASN A 136 -0.34 -6.05 -38.93
N SER A 137 -0.72 -7.32 -39.05
CA SER A 137 -0.30 -8.39 -38.13
C SER A 137 1.21 -8.65 -38.15
N SER A 138 1.87 -8.40 -39.27
CA SER A 138 3.30 -8.64 -39.47
C SER A 138 4.15 -7.37 -39.42
N ASP A 139 3.61 -6.26 -38.91
CA ASP A 139 4.38 -5.03 -38.73
C ASP A 139 5.52 -5.25 -37.70
N PRO A 140 6.75 -4.78 -37.98
CA PRO A 140 7.86 -4.93 -37.04
C PRO A 140 7.62 -4.10 -35.77
N LEU A 141 8.17 -4.56 -34.65
CA LEU A 141 8.16 -3.77 -33.42
C LEU A 141 9.00 -2.49 -33.59
N PRO A 142 8.52 -1.35 -33.06
CA PRO A 142 9.32 -0.13 -33.03
C PRO A 142 10.55 -0.31 -32.13
N LEU A 143 11.59 0.48 -32.41
CA LEU A 143 12.82 0.56 -31.60
C LEU A 143 12.55 0.82 -30.11
N GLN A 144 11.47 1.55 -29.84
CA GLN A 144 11.00 1.88 -28.50
C GLN A 144 9.60 1.30 -28.31
N VAL A 145 9.50 0.28 -27.46
CA VAL A 145 8.22 -0.37 -27.16
C VAL A 145 7.66 0.20 -25.86
N LYS A 146 6.48 0.78 -25.94
CA LYS A 146 5.71 1.21 -24.78
C LYS A 146 4.74 0.09 -24.39
N TYR A 147 4.82 -0.35 -23.14
CA TYR A 147 3.90 -1.36 -22.62
C TYR A 147 3.51 -1.03 -21.19
N ARG A 148 2.39 -1.61 -20.77
CA ARG A 148 1.81 -1.47 -19.44
C ARG A 148 1.55 -2.86 -18.87
N LEU A 149 1.92 -3.06 -17.62
CA LEU A 149 1.56 -4.27 -16.88
C LEU A 149 0.25 -4.02 -16.11
N ARG A 150 -0.74 -4.90 -16.30
CA ARG A 150 -1.99 -4.88 -15.54
C ARG A 150 -2.01 -6.08 -14.60
N PHE A 151 -2.06 -5.81 -13.30
CA PHE A 151 -2.18 -6.83 -12.26
C PHE A 151 -3.63 -6.95 -11.78
N SER A 152 -3.95 -8.08 -11.16
CA SER A 152 -5.19 -8.22 -10.40
C SER A 152 -5.21 -7.26 -9.20
N GLY A 153 -6.34 -6.59 -8.98
CA GLY A 153 -6.54 -5.73 -7.80
C GLY A 153 -6.66 -6.49 -6.47
N ILE A 154 -6.74 -7.82 -6.52
CA ILE A 154 -6.79 -8.71 -5.36
C ILE A 154 -5.52 -9.57 -5.37
N GLU A 155 -4.87 -9.69 -4.21
CA GLU A 155 -3.76 -10.62 -4.02
C GLU A 155 -4.28 -12.05 -4.16
N ARG A 156 -3.80 -12.77 -5.20
CA ARG A 156 -4.26 -14.12 -5.53
C ARG A 156 -3.31 -15.22 -5.02
N THR A 157 -2.13 -14.83 -4.54
CA THR A 157 -1.09 -15.71 -4.00
C THR A 157 -1.35 -16.11 -2.54
N VAL A 158 -2.18 -15.35 -1.82
CA VAL A 158 -2.51 -15.58 -0.42
C VAL A 158 -3.84 -16.34 -0.30
N LEU A 159 -3.84 -17.38 0.53
CA LEU A 159 -5.02 -18.21 0.79
C LEU A 159 -5.99 -17.49 1.73
N TRP A 160 -7.28 -17.76 1.61
CA TRP A 160 -8.29 -17.34 2.60
C TRP A 160 -7.87 -17.78 4.02
N PRO A 161 -8.10 -16.97 5.08
CA PRO A 161 -8.89 -15.74 5.16
C PRO A 161 -8.11 -14.44 4.88
N ASP A 162 -6.81 -14.53 4.63
CA ASP A 162 -5.91 -13.37 4.53
C ASP A 162 -5.85 -12.76 3.12
N ARG A 163 -6.83 -13.02 2.25
CA ARG A 163 -6.97 -12.36 0.93
C ARG A 163 -7.22 -10.87 1.14
N GLN A 164 -6.17 -10.11 1.42
CA GLN A 164 -6.22 -8.66 1.49
C GLN A 164 -5.97 -8.11 0.09
N GLY A 165 -6.99 -7.47 -0.48
CA GLY A 165 -6.82 -6.70 -1.70
C GLY A 165 -5.93 -5.48 -1.49
N TRP A 166 -5.49 -4.89 -2.60
CA TRP A 166 -4.77 -3.63 -2.55
C TRP A 166 -5.70 -2.56 -1.95
N LYS A 167 -5.34 -1.98 -0.80
CA LYS A 167 -6.10 -0.92 -0.14
C LYS A 167 -5.84 0.44 -0.82
N THR A 168 -6.18 0.54 -2.09
CA THR A 168 -5.93 1.73 -2.93
C THR A 168 -6.85 2.91 -2.63
N SER A 169 -7.90 2.70 -1.82
CA SER A 169 -8.79 3.77 -1.39
C SER A 169 -8.14 4.76 -0.42
N LEU A 170 -7.00 4.41 0.18
CA LEU A 170 -6.30 5.23 1.16
C LEU A 170 -4.86 5.50 0.68
N LEU A 171 -4.42 6.76 0.79
CA LEU A 171 -3.02 7.14 0.52
C LEU A 171 -2.05 6.60 1.58
N PHE A 172 -2.52 6.46 2.83
CA PHE A 172 -1.75 5.96 3.96
C PHE A 172 -2.61 5.03 4.82
N PRO A 173 -2.03 4.03 5.51
CA PRO A 173 -2.76 3.21 6.46
C PRO A 173 -3.22 4.06 7.66
N ASN A 174 -4.41 3.77 8.19
CA ASN A 174 -4.93 4.44 9.39
C ASN A 174 -4.03 4.27 10.62
N PHE A 175 -3.28 3.17 10.67
CA PHE A 175 -2.32 2.87 11.72
C PHE A 175 -0.98 2.47 11.06
N PRO A 176 -0.09 3.43 10.77
CA PRO A 176 1.22 3.10 10.21
C PRO A 176 2.06 2.36 11.24
N SER A 177 2.67 1.25 10.83
CA SER A 177 3.74 0.60 11.59
C SER A 177 4.96 1.52 11.63
N GLY A 178 5.68 1.55 12.76
CA GLY A 178 6.92 2.33 12.92
C GLY A 178 8.13 1.82 12.13
N GLY A 179 7.91 0.97 11.12
CA GLY A 179 8.92 0.29 10.31
C GLY A 179 8.33 -0.28 9.02
N PRO A 180 9.11 -1.07 8.27
CA PRO A 180 8.66 -1.77 7.07
C PRO A 180 7.37 -2.53 7.33
N ARG A 181 6.48 -2.56 6.34
CA ARG A 181 5.19 -3.23 6.43
C ARG A 181 5.34 -4.70 6.84
N ASN A 182 6.35 -5.36 6.31
CA ASN A 182 6.64 -6.78 6.57
C ASN A 182 8.13 -6.96 6.90
N PRO A 183 8.53 -6.73 8.16
CA PRO A 183 9.94 -6.76 8.55
C PRO A 183 10.56 -8.17 8.51
N SER A 184 9.72 -9.21 8.67
CA SER A 184 10.15 -10.61 8.65
C SER A 184 10.27 -11.19 7.24
N TYR A 185 9.86 -10.44 6.21
CA TYR A 185 9.71 -10.93 4.84
C TYR A 185 10.66 -10.18 3.92
N GLN A 186 11.64 -10.89 3.36
CA GLN A 186 12.66 -10.32 2.48
C GLN A 186 12.11 -9.86 1.12
N ASP A 187 10.93 -10.35 0.74
CA ASP A 187 10.18 -10.01 -0.47
C ASP A 187 9.16 -8.88 -0.25
N GLY A 188 9.13 -8.26 0.94
CA GLY A 188 8.22 -7.16 1.25
C GLY A 188 6.83 -7.60 1.73
N GLY A 189 6.53 -8.92 1.74
CA GLY A 189 5.32 -9.54 2.29
C GLY A 189 3.98 -9.04 1.75
N SER A 190 2.87 -9.38 2.42
CA SER A 190 1.49 -9.05 1.97
C SER A 190 1.06 -7.60 2.27
N PRO A 191 0.23 -6.96 1.42
CA PRO A 191 -0.10 -7.39 0.07
C PRO A 191 1.15 -7.31 -0.80
N GLY A 192 1.50 -8.45 -1.41
CA GLY A 192 2.69 -8.62 -2.23
C GLY A 192 2.70 -7.61 -3.36
N GLU A 193 3.91 -7.14 -3.66
CA GLU A 193 4.29 -6.16 -4.67
C GLU A 193 4.17 -4.69 -4.21
N GLN A 194 5.34 -4.20 -3.82
CA GLN A 194 5.62 -2.80 -3.59
C GLN A 194 5.90 -2.16 -4.96
N ILE A 195 5.05 -1.19 -5.31
CA ILE A 195 5.16 -0.29 -6.49
C ILE A 195 4.63 -0.96 -7.79
N LEU A 196 4.08 -0.16 -8.70
CA LEU A 196 3.57 -0.52 -10.05
C LEU A 196 2.04 -0.57 -10.24
N MET A 197 1.25 0.23 -9.51
CA MET A 197 0.03 0.79 -10.11
C MET A 197 0.44 2.01 -10.94
N HIS A 198 0.90 1.82 -12.19
CA HIS A 198 1.53 2.94 -12.91
C HIS A 198 2.83 2.71 -13.66
N THR A 199 3.38 1.51 -13.88
CA THR A 199 4.59 1.44 -14.72
C THR A 199 4.23 1.58 -16.18
N TYR A 200 4.39 2.79 -16.68
CA TYR A 200 4.83 2.97 -18.06
C TYR A 200 6.27 2.49 -18.08
N CYS A 201 6.48 1.26 -18.53
CA CYS A 201 7.82 0.77 -18.74
C CYS A 201 8.18 0.99 -20.21
N VAL A 202 9.34 1.59 -20.44
CA VAL A 202 9.90 1.81 -21.77
C VAL A 202 11.12 0.92 -21.86
N ILE A 203 11.05 -0.12 -22.70
CA ILE A 203 12.26 -0.87 -23.07
C ILE A 203 12.80 -0.23 -24.35
N ALA A 204 14.01 0.32 -24.26
CA ALA A 204 14.83 0.60 -25.44
C ALA A 204 15.56 -0.71 -25.80
N VAL A 205 15.26 -1.26 -26.96
CA VAL A 205 16.01 -2.42 -27.47
C VAL A 205 17.33 -1.88 -28.01
N ALA A 206 18.40 -2.03 -27.22
CA ALA A 206 19.76 -1.80 -27.69
C ALA A 206 20.20 -3.05 -28.47
N TYR A 207 20.60 -2.85 -29.74
CA TYR A 207 21.18 -3.87 -30.61
C TYR A 207 22.56 -4.31 -30.12
#